data_AF-W7AXJ9-F1
#
_entry.id   AF-W7AXJ9-F1
#
_cell.length_a   1.000
_cell.length_b   1.000
_cell.length_c   1.000
_cell.angle_alpha   90.00
_cell.angle_beta   90.00
_cell.angle_gamma   90.00
#
_symmetry.space_group_name_H-M   'P 1'
#
loop_
_entity.id
_entity.type
_entity.pdbx_description
1 polymer ?
#
loop_
_entity_poly.entity_id
_entity_poly.type
_entity_poly.pdbx_seq_one_letter_code
_entity_poly.pdbx_strand_id
1 'polypeptide(L)'
;MNRVFPGNEMNFYRFMSGNAKKILYLTPLLDYSFGSLKDFVRPTMLRAIPSLSIGRTLIDETSKYFEDEELQLAFTFQMKYMGMSPWEVPGIYSVLPFSEYYYGSFHPTGGQSQILQAMKTVIEEYHGQIHLNAAVAKVNTSKHEITGIELRDGRLVQADHYIMNADLSYAVKNLFVTEKPLKFKNKMAQKKIFCKCLCYLFGVRYTTSCRSSNCFVP
;
A
#
# COMPACT_ATOMS: atom_id res chain seq x y z
N MET A 1 -22.29 15.77 0.38
CA MET A 1 -23.31 15.07 1.18
C MET A 1 -24.71 15.58 0.85
N ASN A 2 -25.05 16.83 1.19
CA ASN A 2 -26.42 17.39 1.13
C ASN A 2 -27.11 17.34 -0.24
N ARG A 3 -26.34 17.32 -1.33
CA ARG A 3 -26.89 17.28 -2.70
C ARG A 3 -27.36 15.89 -3.13
N VAL A 4 -26.69 14.84 -2.68
CA VAL A 4 -26.89 13.47 -3.18
C VAL A 4 -27.45 12.55 -2.09
N PHE A 5 -27.00 12.73 -0.85
CA PHE A 5 -27.44 11.96 0.32
C PHE A 5 -27.87 12.93 1.45
N PRO A 6 -28.99 13.65 1.29
CA PRO A 6 -29.46 14.60 2.30
C PRO A 6 -29.74 13.90 3.64
N GLY A 7 -29.37 14.53 4.76
CA GLY A 7 -29.55 13.98 6.11
C GLY A 7 -28.37 13.15 6.63
N ASN A 8 -27.37 12.86 5.80
CA ASN A 8 -26.17 12.11 6.18
C ASN A 8 -24.97 12.99 6.61
N GLU A 9 -25.16 14.29 6.76
CA GLU A 9 -24.10 15.25 7.09
C GLU A 9 -23.48 14.95 8.46
N MET A 10 -24.32 14.76 9.47
CA MET A 10 -23.84 14.44 10.82
C MET A 10 -23.17 13.07 10.87
N ASN A 11 -23.66 12.11 10.07
CA ASN A 11 -23.06 10.78 9.95
C ASN A 11 -21.67 10.84 9.32
N PHE A 12 -21.47 11.71 8.32
CA PHE A 12 -20.14 11.98 7.77
C PHE A 12 -19.18 12.54 8.82
N TYR A 13 -19.60 13.56 9.59
CA TYR A 13 -18.73 14.11 10.65
C TYR A 13 -18.43 13.09 11.76
N ARG A 14 -19.39 12.22 12.10
CA ARG A 14 -19.17 11.09 13.02
C ARG A 14 -18.18 10.09 12.44
N PHE A 15 -18.29 9.77 11.15
CA PHE A 15 -17.34 8.91 10.46
C PHE A 15 -15.92 9.51 10.49
N MET A 16 -15.79 10.80 10.17
CA MET A 16 -14.51 11.48 10.13
C MET A 16 -13.87 11.58 11.51
N SER A 17 -14.62 12.01 12.53
CA SER A 17 -14.12 12.10 13.92
C SER A 17 -13.74 10.74 14.51
N GLY A 18 -14.53 9.69 14.23
CA GLY A 18 -14.22 8.32 14.65
C GLY A 18 -12.90 7.82 14.07
N ASN A 19 -12.68 8.03 12.77
CA ASN A 19 -11.45 7.59 12.10
C ASN A 19 -10.23 8.46 12.41
N ALA A 20 -10.41 9.76 12.67
CA ALA A 20 -9.34 10.62 13.18
C ALA A 20 -8.75 10.06 14.50
N LYS A 21 -9.64 9.62 15.41
CA LYS A 21 -9.23 8.95 16.64
C LYS A 21 -8.50 7.64 16.37
N LYS A 22 -8.99 6.82 15.42
CA LYS A 22 -8.31 5.57 15.05
C LYS A 22 -6.89 5.84 14.56
N ILE A 23 -6.69 6.77 13.63
CA ILE A 23 -5.36 7.12 13.11
C ILE A 23 -4.42 7.53 14.23
N LEU A 24 -4.86 8.39 15.16
CA LEU A 24 -4.02 8.83 16.29
C LEU A 24 -3.43 7.66 17.10
N TYR A 25 -4.21 6.59 17.30
CA TYR A 25 -3.73 5.40 18.03
C TYR A 25 -2.98 4.40 17.15
N LEU A 26 -3.24 4.38 15.84
CA LEU A 26 -2.65 3.41 14.91
C LEU A 26 -1.32 3.88 14.33
N THR A 27 -1.14 5.18 14.07
CA THR A 27 0.09 5.72 13.48
C THR A 27 1.35 5.35 14.28
N PRO A 28 1.39 5.45 15.62
CA PRO A 28 2.57 5.06 16.40
C PRO A 28 2.93 3.57 16.26
N LEU A 29 1.99 2.71 15.84
CA LEU A 29 2.27 1.30 15.64
C LEU A 29 3.07 1.04 14.37
N LEU A 30 3.09 1.97 13.41
CA LEU A 30 3.84 1.84 12.16
C LEU A 30 5.35 1.91 12.37
N ASP A 31 5.80 2.55 13.46
CA ASP A 31 7.22 2.71 13.79
C ASP A 31 7.80 1.48 14.52
N TYR A 32 6.96 0.49 14.88
CA TYR A 32 7.40 -0.68 15.64
C TYR A 32 7.51 -1.93 14.77
N SER A 33 8.56 -2.72 15.02
CA SER A 33 8.66 -4.09 14.51
C SER A 33 7.90 -5.05 15.42
N PHE A 34 7.00 -5.85 14.84
CA PHE A 34 6.24 -6.90 15.54
C PHE A 34 6.98 -8.25 15.42
N GLY A 35 8.08 -8.40 16.17
CA GLY A 35 8.93 -9.59 16.11
C GLY A 35 8.69 -10.59 17.24
N SER A 36 8.02 -10.17 18.32
CA SER A 36 7.87 -10.97 19.54
C SER A 36 6.50 -10.82 20.17
N LEU A 37 6.11 -11.80 21.00
CA LEU A 37 4.85 -11.73 21.77
C LEU A 37 4.82 -10.55 22.74
N LYS A 38 5.97 -10.06 23.19
CA LYS A 38 6.08 -8.90 24.08
C LYS A 38 5.65 -7.60 23.40
N ASP A 39 5.72 -7.54 22.07
CA ASP A 39 5.34 -6.35 21.31
C ASP A 39 3.81 -6.12 21.34
N PHE A 40 3.04 -7.20 21.55
CA PHE A 40 1.58 -7.14 21.63
C PHE A 40 1.05 -6.64 23.00
N VAL A 41 1.86 -6.70 24.06
CA VAL A 41 1.47 -6.25 25.41
C VAL A 41 1.94 -4.82 25.72
N ARG A 42 2.55 -4.13 24.74
CA ARG A 42 3.00 -2.74 24.92
C ARG A 42 1.82 -1.81 25.21
N PRO A 43 1.96 -0.80 26.09
CA PRO A 43 0.88 0.16 26.37
C PRO A 43 0.32 0.83 25.12
N THR A 44 1.17 1.15 24.15
CA THR A 44 0.76 1.72 22.85
C THR A 44 -0.16 0.78 22.09
N MET A 45 0.17 -0.51 22.05
CA MET A 45 -0.66 -1.54 21.41
C MET A 45 -1.99 -1.70 22.13
N LEU A 46 -1.97 -1.81 23.46
CA LEU A 46 -3.18 -1.98 24.27
C LEU A 46 -4.16 -0.81 24.08
N ARG A 47 -3.66 0.43 24.00
CA ARG A 47 -4.49 1.61 23.70
C ARG A 47 -5.07 1.61 22.29
N ALA A 48 -4.40 0.97 21.34
CA ALA A 48 -4.85 0.90 19.96
C ALA A 48 -5.88 -0.21 19.70
N ILE A 49 -6.01 -1.20 20.59
CA ILE A 49 -6.94 -2.34 20.43
C ILE A 49 -8.36 -1.91 20.02
N PRO A 50 -9.00 -0.92 20.68
CA PRO A 50 -10.35 -0.49 20.29
C PRO A 50 -10.43 0.08 18.87
N SER A 51 -9.32 0.61 18.35
CA SER A 51 -9.22 1.22 17.03
C SER A 51 -8.94 0.22 15.91
N LEU A 52 -8.57 -1.01 16.24
CA LEU A 52 -8.27 -2.08 15.27
C LEU A 52 -9.52 -2.69 14.64
N SER A 53 -10.71 -2.46 15.21
CA SER A 53 -11.96 -3.01 14.68
C SER A 53 -11.91 -4.54 14.49
N ILE A 54 -11.32 -5.25 15.46
CA ILE A 54 -11.06 -6.70 15.38
C ILE A 54 -12.38 -7.46 15.16
N GLY A 55 -12.36 -8.40 14.22
CA GLY A 55 -13.50 -9.27 13.90
C GLY A 55 -14.62 -8.60 13.11
N ARG A 56 -14.43 -7.37 12.65
CA ARG A 56 -15.36 -6.64 11.78
C ARG A 56 -14.73 -6.41 10.42
N THR A 57 -15.56 -6.40 9.39
CA THR A 57 -15.16 -6.05 8.02
C THR A 57 -15.24 -4.52 7.83
N LEU A 58 -14.74 -4.03 6.70
CA LEU A 58 -14.86 -2.62 6.35
C LEU A 58 -16.32 -2.21 6.14
N ILE A 59 -17.14 -3.09 5.55
CA ILE A 59 -18.57 -2.82 5.41
C ILE A 59 -19.25 -2.74 6.80
N ASP A 60 -18.90 -3.62 7.75
CA ASP A 60 -19.41 -3.57 9.13
C ASP A 60 -18.99 -2.30 9.89
N GLU A 61 -17.86 -1.70 9.51
CA GLU A 61 -17.41 -0.44 10.09
C GLU A 61 -18.15 0.76 9.50
N THR A 62 -18.41 0.76 8.19
CA THR A 62 -19.09 1.86 7.51
C THR A 62 -20.60 1.87 7.79
N SER A 63 -21.23 0.70 7.96
CA SER A 63 -22.66 0.58 8.29
C SER A 63 -23.05 1.17 9.65
N LYS A 64 -22.09 1.41 10.56
CA LYS A 64 -22.33 2.13 11.83
C LYS A 64 -22.67 3.61 11.63
N TYR A 65 -22.28 4.15 10.48
CA TYR A 65 -22.40 5.57 10.17
C TYR A 65 -23.44 5.80 9.10
N PHE A 66 -23.52 4.93 8.09
CA PHE A 66 -24.37 5.13 6.92
C PHE A 66 -25.35 3.96 6.77
N GLU A 67 -26.64 4.26 6.63
CA GLU A 67 -27.68 3.24 6.35
C GLU A 67 -27.78 2.93 4.85
N ASP A 68 -27.60 3.95 4.01
CA ASP A 68 -27.67 3.84 2.56
C ASP A 68 -26.52 3.01 1.98
N GLU A 69 -26.84 2.01 1.17
CA GLU A 69 -25.88 1.07 0.60
C GLU A 69 -24.92 1.75 -0.39
N GLU A 70 -25.40 2.66 -1.23
CA GLU A 70 -24.54 3.38 -2.19
C GLU A 70 -23.53 4.26 -1.45
N LEU A 71 -23.96 4.89 -0.36
CA LEU A 71 -23.09 5.69 0.49
C LEU A 71 -22.03 4.83 1.20
N GLN A 72 -22.42 3.66 1.73
CA GLN A 72 -21.45 2.71 2.28
C GLN A 72 -20.42 2.29 1.21
N LEU A 73 -20.86 1.97 -0.01
CA LEU A 73 -19.97 1.60 -1.10
C LEU A 73 -19.05 2.74 -1.52
N ALA A 74 -19.55 3.98 -1.56
CA ALA A 74 -18.75 5.16 -1.85
C ALA A 74 -17.60 5.35 -0.84
N PHE A 75 -17.84 5.05 0.45
CA PHE A 75 -16.84 5.13 1.52
C PHE A 75 -15.95 3.90 1.65
N THR A 76 -16.19 2.85 0.85
CA THR A 76 -15.34 1.65 0.81
C THR A 76 -14.64 1.45 -0.53
N PHE A 77 -14.82 2.37 -1.48
CA PHE A 77 -14.29 2.29 -2.84
C PHE A 77 -12.77 2.09 -2.90
N GLN A 78 -12.03 2.63 -1.92
CA GLN A 78 -10.57 2.52 -1.80
C GLN A 78 -10.08 1.07 -1.73
N MET A 79 -10.93 0.11 -1.36
CA MET A 79 -10.55 -1.31 -1.36
C MET A 79 -10.23 -1.83 -2.75
N LYS A 80 -10.72 -1.14 -3.79
CA LYS A 80 -10.31 -1.39 -5.18
C LYS A 80 -8.81 -1.21 -5.37
N TYR A 81 -8.16 -0.25 -4.70
CA TYR A 81 -6.71 -0.06 -4.77
C TYR A 81 -5.94 -1.25 -4.21
N MET A 82 -6.51 -1.91 -3.20
CA MET A 82 -5.93 -3.10 -2.58
C MET A 82 -6.30 -4.39 -3.33
N GLY A 83 -7.19 -4.31 -4.33
CA GLY A 83 -7.70 -5.47 -5.05
C GLY A 83 -8.48 -6.44 -4.15
N MET A 84 -9.12 -5.92 -3.10
CA MET A 84 -9.86 -6.71 -2.11
C MET A 84 -11.34 -6.28 -2.04
N SER A 85 -12.18 -7.21 -1.58
CA SER A 85 -13.61 -6.96 -1.35
C SER A 85 -13.83 -6.26 0.00
N PRO A 86 -14.64 -5.19 0.09
CA PRO A 86 -14.89 -4.51 1.38
C PRO A 86 -15.65 -5.38 2.40
N TRP A 87 -16.27 -6.47 1.96
CA TRP A 87 -16.87 -7.50 2.81
C TRP A 87 -15.85 -8.51 3.37
N GLU A 88 -14.61 -8.49 2.90
CA GLU A 88 -13.54 -9.39 3.37
C GLU A 88 -12.39 -8.63 4.06
N VAL A 89 -12.25 -7.34 3.76
CA VAL A 89 -11.19 -6.50 4.33
C VAL A 89 -11.49 -6.18 5.80
N PRO A 90 -10.50 -6.27 6.71
CA PRO A 90 -10.68 -5.89 8.10
C PRO A 90 -11.12 -4.42 8.30
N GLY A 91 -11.94 -4.16 9.31
CA GLY A 91 -12.52 -2.84 9.59
C GLY A 91 -11.50 -1.74 9.90
N ILE A 92 -10.27 -2.09 10.28
CA ILE A 92 -9.16 -1.15 10.48
C ILE A 92 -8.95 -0.24 9.27
N TYR A 93 -9.25 -0.72 8.06
CA TYR A 93 -9.06 0.03 6.81
C TYR A 93 -10.06 1.18 6.59
N SER A 94 -11.01 1.39 7.51
CA SER A 94 -11.89 2.58 7.54
C SER A 94 -11.12 3.90 7.66
N VAL A 95 -9.85 3.85 8.09
CA VAL A 95 -8.97 5.01 8.11
C VAL A 95 -8.53 5.50 6.72
N LEU A 96 -8.62 4.67 5.69
CA LEU A 96 -8.21 5.03 4.32
C LEU A 96 -9.10 6.10 3.70
N PRO A 97 -10.43 5.92 3.58
CA PRO A 97 -11.32 6.98 3.10
C PRO A 97 -11.17 8.25 3.96
N PHE A 98 -11.04 8.13 5.29
CA PHE A 98 -10.74 9.30 6.13
C PHE A 98 -9.48 10.03 5.68
N SER A 99 -8.39 9.31 5.44
CA SER A 99 -7.09 9.89 5.06
C SER A 99 -7.20 10.68 3.75
N GLU A 100 -7.95 10.19 2.77
CA GLU A 100 -8.15 10.90 1.50
C GLU A 100 -8.94 12.19 1.66
N TYR A 101 -10.00 12.18 2.48
CA TYR A 101 -10.78 13.38 2.76
C TYR A 101 -10.02 14.38 3.63
N TYR A 102 -9.17 13.90 4.55
CA TYR A 102 -8.47 14.74 5.51
C TYR A 102 -7.16 15.31 4.95
N TYR A 103 -6.29 14.48 4.39
CA TYR A 103 -5.01 14.90 3.83
C TYR A 103 -5.13 15.41 2.39
N GLY A 104 -6.22 15.06 1.70
CA GLY A 104 -6.45 15.43 0.32
C GLY A 104 -5.81 14.47 -0.67
N SER A 105 -6.00 14.76 -1.96
CA SER A 105 -5.42 14.04 -3.09
C SER A 105 -4.58 15.00 -3.92
N PHE A 106 -3.38 14.58 -4.31
CA PHE A 106 -2.41 15.40 -5.03
C PHE A 106 -2.03 14.74 -6.36
N HIS A 107 -1.81 15.58 -7.37
CA HIS A 107 -1.31 15.14 -8.66
C HIS A 107 -0.05 15.96 -9.01
N PRO A 108 1.11 15.31 -9.21
CA PRO A 108 2.31 16.02 -9.63
C PRO A 108 2.16 16.56 -11.06
N THR A 109 2.50 17.83 -11.26
CA THR A 109 2.57 18.44 -12.60
C THR A 109 3.56 17.69 -13.47
N GLY A 110 3.14 17.24 -14.65
CA GLY A 110 3.94 16.35 -15.52
C GLY A 110 3.69 14.86 -15.29
N GLY A 111 2.77 14.51 -14.40
CA GLY A 111 2.33 13.14 -14.14
C GLY A 111 3.19 12.40 -13.10
N GLN A 112 2.75 11.19 -12.76
CA GLN A 112 3.33 10.41 -11.65
C GLN A 112 4.81 10.04 -11.85
N SER A 113 5.31 10.03 -13.08
CA SER A 113 6.74 9.78 -13.38
C SER A 113 7.67 10.81 -12.75
N GLN A 114 7.16 12.02 -12.43
CA GLN A 114 7.97 13.08 -11.82
C GLN A 114 8.43 12.74 -10.40
N ILE A 115 7.66 11.91 -9.68
CA ILE A 115 8.08 11.39 -8.38
C ILE A 115 9.34 10.53 -8.55
N LEU A 116 9.38 9.66 -9.56
CA LEU A 116 10.53 8.81 -9.85
C LEU A 116 11.76 9.64 -10.28
N GLN A 117 11.54 10.71 -11.05
CA GLN A 117 12.62 11.62 -11.44
C GLN A 117 13.19 12.36 -10.22
N ALA A 118 12.33 12.87 -9.33
CA ALA A 118 12.77 13.51 -8.09
C ALA A 118 13.57 12.55 -7.20
N MET A 119 13.11 11.30 -7.05
CA MET A 119 13.85 10.27 -6.32
C MET A 119 15.22 9.99 -6.94
N LYS A 120 15.29 9.90 -8.28
CA LYS A 120 16.57 9.73 -9.00
C LYS A 120 17.52 10.88 -8.67
N THR A 121 17.06 12.12 -8.76
CA THR A 121 17.89 13.31 -8.48
C THR A 121 18.47 13.24 -7.06
N VAL A 122 17.65 12.94 -6.05
CA VAL A 122 18.13 12.82 -4.67
C VAL A 122 19.18 11.71 -4.54
N ILE A 123 18.98 10.54 -5.19
CA ILE A 123 19.97 9.46 -5.16
C ILE A 123 21.32 9.94 -5.73
N GLU A 124 21.30 10.65 -6.85
CA GLU A 124 22.51 11.16 -7.52
C GLU A 124 23.20 12.28 -6.70
N GLU A 125 22.43 13.15 -6.02
CA GLU A 125 22.95 14.19 -5.11
C GLU A 125 23.74 13.59 -3.95
N TYR A 126 23.33 12.42 -3.45
CA TYR A 126 24.04 11.66 -2.42
C TYR A 126 25.02 10.64 -3.01
N HIS A 127 25.48 10.86 -4.25
CA HIS A 127 26.48 10.03 -4.96
C HIS A 127 26.08 8.56 -5.18
N GLY A 128 24.80 8.25 -5.04
CA GLY A 128 24.25 6.94 -5.37
C GLY A 128 24.29 6.69 -6.88
N GLN A 129 24.40 5.41 -7.25
CA GLN A 129 24.43 4.98 -8.65
C GLN A 129 23.19 4.17 -9.00
N ILE A 130 22.56 4.50 -10.12
CA ILE A 130 21.40 3.79 -10.63
C ILE A 130 21.79 3.01 -11.89
N HIS A 131 21.79 1.69 -11.78
CA HIS A 131 22.13 0.79 -12.87
C HIS A 131 20.85 0.29 -13.56
N LEU A 132 20.49 0.89 -14.69
CA LEU A 132 19.37 0.44 -15.52
C LEU A 132 19.79 -0.71 -16.42
N ASN A 133 18.82 -1.51 -16.88
CA ASN A 133 19.06 -2.72 -17.68
C ASN A 133 19.99 -3.75 -17.01
N ALA A 134 20.18 -3.64 -15.69
CA ALA A 134 21.03 -4.51 -14.89
C ALA A 134 20.18 -5.52 -14.12
N ALA A 135 19.46 -6.39 -14.83
CA ALA A 135 18.60 -7.38 -14.20
C ALA A 135 19.42 -8.39 -13.39
N VAL A 136 19.10 -8.56 -12.10
CA VAL A 136 19.71 -9.57 -11.24
C VAL A 136 19.26 -10.96 -11.69
N ALA A 137 20.23 -11.85 -11.95
CA ALA A 137 20.02 -13.25 -12.28
C ALA A 137 19.99 -14.11 -11.02
N LYS A 138 20.89 -13.86 -10.07
CA LYS A 138 21.09 -14.73 -8.91
C LYS A 138 21.61 -13.96 -7.70
N VAL A 139 21.17 -14.37 -6.52
CA VAL A 139 21.76 -13.97 -5.24
C VAL A 139 22.64 -15.11 -4.73
N ASN A 140 23.93 -14.84 -4.55
CA ASN A 140 24.90 -15.80 -4.05
C ASN A 140 24.91 -15.76 -2.52
N THR A 141 24.86 -16.94 -1.90
CA THR A 141 24.89 -17.07 -0.44
C THR A 141 25.92 -18.10 0.01
N SER A 142 26.53 -17.85 1.17
CA SER A 142 27.47 -18.77 1.83
C SER A 142 27.26 -18.69 3.33
N LYS A 143 27.17 -19.83 4.03
CA LYS A 143 26.99 -19.91 5.50
C LYS A 143 25.89 -18.97 6.06
N HIS A 144 24.78 -18.82 5.34
CA HIS A 144 23.64 -17.94 5.66
C HIS A 144 23.84 -16.43 5.43
N GLU A 145 24.93 -16.02 4.79
CA GLU A 145 25.18 -14.63 4.39
C GLU A 145 25.13 -14.46 2.88
N ILE A 146 24.77 -13.27 2.40
CA ILE A 146 24.82 -12.91 0.98
C ILE A 146 26.25 -12.48 0.65
N THR A 147 26.86 -13.13 -0.34
CA THR A 147 28.25 -12.84 -0.75
C THR A 147 28.34 -11.97 -2.00
N GLY A 148 27.24 -11.84 -2.74
CA GLY A 148 27.15 -11.06 -3.96
C GLY A 148 25.86 -11.30 -4.73
N ILE A 149 25.63 -10.47 -5.74
CA ILE A 149 24.57 -10.65 -6.74
C ILE A 149 25.19 -10.78 -8.12
N GLU A 150 24.68 -11.72 -8.91
CA GLU A 150 25.07 -11.92 -10.30
C GLU A 150 24.01 -11.30 -11.20
N LEU A 151 24.43 -10.46 -12.13
CA LEU A 151 23.58 -9.86 -13.16
C LEU A 151 23.43 -10.80 -14.35
N ARG A 152 22.37 -10.62 -15.15
CA ARG A 152 22.13 -11.43 -16.35
C ARG A 152 23.21 -11.30 -17.42
N ASP A 153 23.99 -10.22 -17.39
CA ASP A 153 25.13 -10.00 -18.27
C ASP A 153 26.43 -10.66 -17.75
N GLY A 154 26.36 -11.41 -16.65
CA GLY A 154 27.49 -12.13 -16.05
C GLY A 154 28.32 -11.32 -15.06
N ARG A 155 28.03 -10.02 -14.86
CA ARG A 155 28.76 -9.22 -13.86
C ARG A 155 28.39 -9.66 -12.44
N LEU A 156 29.41 -9.73 -11.58
CA LEU A 156 29.26 -9.95 -10.14
C LEU A 156 29.35 -8.61 -9.41
N VAL A 157 28.38 -8.32 -8.55
CA VAL A 157 28.35 -7.13 -7.70
C VAL A 157 28.40 -7.56 -6.24
N GLN A 158 29.29 -6.93 -5.48
CA GLN A 158 29.47 -7.17 -4.05
C GLN A 158 29.23 -5.89 -3.26
N ALA A 159 28.65 -6.04 -2.08
CA ALA A 159 28.36 -4.98 -1.12
C ALA A 159 28.36 -5.56 0.30
N ASP A 160 28.51 -4.69 1.29
CA ASP A 160 28.41 -5.05 2.72
C ASP A 160 26.97 -5.33 3.14
N HIS A 161 26.02 -4.64 2.51
CA HIS A 161 24.59 -4.74 2.80
C HIS A 161 23.77 -4.82 1.52
N TYR A 162 22.74 -5.66 1.56
CA TYR A 162 21.84 -5.88 0.43
C TYR A 162 20.40 -5.59 0.87
N ILE A 163 19.73 -4.70 0.14
CA ILE A 163 18.31 -4.42 0.29
C ILE A 163 17.62 -4.90 -0.97
N MET A 164 16.62 -5.78 -0.81
CA MET A 164 15.89 -6.36 -1.92
C MET A 164 14.45 -5.85 -1.91
N ASN A 165 14.07 -5.15 -2.98
CA ASN A 165 12.70 -4.68 -3.21
C ASN A 165 12.00 -5.43 -4.36
N ALA A 166 12.54 -6.59 -4.76
CA ALA A 166 11.87 -7.48 -5.70
C ALA A 166 10.67 -8.15 -5.04
N ASP A 167 9.64 -8.50 -5.82
CA ASP A 167 8.51 -9.29 -5.32
C ASP A 167 9.02 -10.54 -4.58
N LEU A 168 8.52 -10.77 -3.36
CA LEU A 168 9.04 -11.81 -2.48
C LEU A 168 8.88 -13.20 -3.11
N SER A 169 7.73 -13.46 -3.76
CA SER A 169 7.47 -14.74 -4.41
C SER A 169 8.41 -14.97 -5.59
N TYR A 170 8.61 -13.93 -6.40
CA TYR A 170 9.57 -13.93 -7.50
C TYR A 170 11.00 -14.15 -7.01
N ALA A 171 11.44 -13.42 -5.99
CA ALA A 171 12.79 -13.50 -5.45
C ALA A 171 13.11 -14.88 -4.91
N VAL A 172 12.26 -15.42 -4.02
CA VAL A 172 12.44 -16.75 -3.41
C VAL A 172 12.41 -17.88 -4.45
N LYS A 173 11.65 -17.70 -5.55
CA LYS A 173 11.55 -18.70 -6.60
C LYS A 173 12.72 -18.66 -7.58
N ASN A 174 13.14 -17.47 -8.00
CA ASN A 174 14.02 -17.29 -9.16
C ASN A 174 15.42 -16.77 -8.83
N LEU A 175 15.58 -16.00 -7.75
CA LEU A 175 16.86 -15.34 -7.45
C LEU A 175 17.70 -16.12 -6.44
N PHE A 176 17.08 -16.84 -5.51
CA PHE A 176 17.79 -17.65 -4.51
C PHE A 176 17.92 -19.10 -4.97
N VAL A 177 19.16 -19.51 -5.27
CA VAL A 177 19.52 -20.91 -5.49
C VAL A 177 20.10 -21.46 -4.18
N THR A 178 19.25 -22.09 -3.38
CA THR A 178 19.63 -22.66 -2.07
C THR A 178 19.54 -24.18 -2.12
N GLU A 179 20.55 -24.89 -1.59
CA GLU A 179 20.54 -26.36 -1.48
C GLU A 179 19.35 -26.88 -0.65
N LYS A 180 18.94 -26.10 0.36
CA LYS A 180 17.71 -26.34 1.12
C LYS A 180 16.65 -25.33 0.71
N PRO A 181 15.43 -25.73 0.34
CA PRO A 181 14.38 -24.79 0.00
C PRO A 181 14.08 -23.87 1.19
N LEU A 182 14.02 -22.56 0.94
CA LEU A 182 13.60 -21.58 1.95
C LEU A 182 12.24 -21.99 2.54
N LYS A 183 12.11 -21.97 3.87
CA LYS A 183 10.93 -22.47 4.63
C LYS A 183 9.59 -21.90 4.13
N PHE A 184 9.60 -20.74 3.47
CA PHE A 184 8.41 -20.06 2.98
C PHE A 184 8.02 -20.39 1.53
N LYS A 185 8.86 -21.10 0.77
CA LYS A 185 8.68 -21.35 -0.67
C LYS A 185 7.36 -22.05 -0.99
N ASN A 186 6.93 -23.00 -0.16
CA ASN A 186 5.70 -23.77 -0.37
C ASN A 186 4.43 -23.08 0.14
N LYS A 187 4.51 -22.24 1.18
CA LYS A 187 3.35 -21.53 1.75
C LYS A 187 2.93 -20.31 0.93
N MET A 188 3.85 -19.67 0.21
CA MET A 188 3.54 -18.49 -0.62
C MET A 188 2.87 -18.85 -1.94
N ALA A 189 3.22 -19.99 -2.56
CA ALA A 189 2.65 -20.44 -3.82
C ALA A 189 1.12 -20.68 -3.77
N GLN A 190 0.55 -20.83 -2.56
CA GLN A 190 -0.86 -21.12 -2.33
C GLN A 190 -1.69 -19.87 -1.96
N LYS A 191 -1.07 -18.69 -1.84
CA LYS A 191 -1.83 -17.47 -1.51
C LYS A 191 -2.55 -16.95 -2.76
N LYS A 192 -3.84 -16.62 -2.61
CA LYS A 192 -4.66 -16.00 -3.66
C LYS A 192 -3.91 -14.78 -4.23
N ILE A 193 -3.73 -14.78 -5.54
CA ILE A 193 -3.17 -13.64 -6.28
C ILE A 193 -4.22 -12.53 -6.29
N PHE A 194 -3.78 -11.30 -6.10
CA PHE A 194 -4.61 -10.08 -6.15
C PHE A 194 -5.41 -9.98 -7.46
N CYS A 195 -6.51 -9.23 -7.42
CA CYS A 195 -7.32 -8.96 -8.60
C CYS A 195 -6.46 -8.39 -9.75
N LYS A 196 -6.63 -8.92 -10.98
CA LYS A 196 -5.93 -8.42 -12.17
C LYS A 196 -6.65 -7.20 -12.71
N CYS A 197 -5.89 -6.19 -13.15
CA CYS A 197 -6.43 -4.99 -13.76
C CYS A 197 -6.31 -5.06 -15.29
N LEU A 198 -7.38 -4.66 -15.98
CA LEU A 198 -7.39 -4.43 -17.43
C LEU A 198 -7.52 -2.93 -17.67
N CYS A 199 -6.48 -2.34 -18.26
CA CYS A 199 -6.42 -0.90 -18.52
C CYS A 199 -6.47 -0.64 -20.02
N TYR A 200 -7.36 0.27 -20.43
CA TYR A 200 -7.42 0.79 -21.79
C TYR A 200 -7.00 2.25 -21.79
N LEU A 201 -6.08 2.62 -22.68
CA LEU A 201 -5.64 4.00 -22.87
C LEU A 201 -6.23 4.52 -24.18
N PHE A 202 -7.14 5.48 -24.07
CA PHE A 202 -7.79 6.12 -25.23
C PHE A 202 -7.33 7.56 -25.34
N GLY A 203 -6.80 7.95 -26.51
CA GLY A 203 -6.55 9.34 -26.86
C GLY A 203 -7.79 9.95 -27.51
N VAL A 204 -8.25 11.10 -27.01
CA VAL A 204 -9.39 11.84 -27.57
C VAL A 204 -8.96 13.22 -28.02
N ARG A 205 -9.57 13.74 -29.10
CA ARG A 205 -9.20 15.01 -29.75
C ARG A 205 -10.05 16.21 -29.28
N TYR A 206 -10.86 16.05 -28.24
CA TYR A 206 -11.69 17.13 -27.68
C TYR A 206 -11.33 17.36 -26.21
N THR A 207 -11.35 18.63 -25.80
CA THR A 207 -11.19 19.04 -24.41
C THR A 207 -12.56 19.24 -23.78
N THR A 208 -12.81 18.59 -22.65
CA THR A 208 -14.02 18.84 -21.85
C THR A 208 -13.72 19.94 -20.84
N SER A 209 -14.50 21.02 -20.87
CA SER A 209 -14.44 22.04 -19.82
C SER A 209 -15.00 21.44 -18.53
N CYS A 210 -14.16 21.18 -17.55
CA CYS A 210 -14.63 20.69 -16.26
C CYS A 210 -15.06 21.88 -15.39
N ARG A 211 -16.31 21.88 -14.94
CA ARG A 211 -16.90 22.94 -14.10
C ARG A 211 -16.78 22.68 -12.60
N SER A 212 -16.12 21.59 -12.17
CA SER A 212 -15.95 21.24 -10.76
C SER A 212 -14.47 21.20 -10.37
N SER A 213 -14.19 21.53 -9.11
CA SER A 213 -12.86 21.62 -8.49
C SER A 213 -12.09 20.30 -8.35
N ASN A 214 -12.60 19.20 -8.91
CA ASN A 214 -12.00 17.85 -8.84
C ASN A 214 -11.55 17.34 -10.21
N CYS A 215 -11.25 18.24 -11.14
CA CYS A 215 -10.66 17.87 -12.42
C CYS A 215 -9.15 18.06 -12.40
N PHE A 216 -8.45 16.95 -12.20
CA PHE A 216 -7.02 16.87 -12.44
C PHE A 216 -6.77 16.66 -13.94
N VAL A 217 -6.61 17.77 -14.66
CA VAL A 217 -5.99 17.86 -16.00
C VAL A 217 -5.22 19.20 -15.97
N PRO A 218 -4.00 19.26 -16.54
CA PRO A 218 -2.83 20.01 -16.06
C PRO A 218 -2.97 21.53 -16.00
#